data_AF-A0A9R1CLY6-F1
#
_entry.id   AF-A0A9R1CLY6-F1
#
_cell.length_a   1.000
_cell.length_b   1.000
_cell.length_c   1.000
_cell.angle_alpha   90.00
_cell.angle_beta   90.00
_cell.angle_gamma   90.00
#
_symmetry.space_group_name_H-M   'P 1'
#
loop_
_entity.id
_entity.type
_entity.pdbx_description
1 polymer ?
#
loop_
_entity_poly.entity_id
_entity_poly.type
_entity_poly.pdbx_seq_one_letter_code
_entity_poly.pdbx_strand_id
1 'polypeptide(L)'
;MAQPIEQWITEIPPVTRAWVAGSIGMSLLVSSDALADMRQLVSSVATLPFLSSSLAFALVYIWSRRNPSVKMSLFGIITITAPYLPMALVLFTWVFQGGVRAAVPDIVGALAGHTYVFLQDYWPREMWSTTGRPEIQTPGFVKRLFGQEER
;
A
#
# COMPACT_ATOMS: atom_id res chain seq x y z
N MET A 1 -20.56 15.02 -47.00
CA MET A 1 -20.66 15.71 -45.71
C MET A 1 -20.05 14.76 -44.68
N ALA A 2 -18.81 15.00 -44.24
CA ALA A 2 -18.24 14.18 -43.17
C ALA A 2 -19.11 14.35 -41.92
N GLN A 3 -19.41 13.26 -41.21
CA GLN A 3 -20.27 13.34 -40.04
C GLN A 3 -19.52 14.07 -38.91
N PRO A 4 -20.21 14.88 -38.06
CA PRO A 4 -19.57 15.72 -37.03
C PRO A 4 -18.60 14.98 -36.11
N ILE A 5 -18.87 13.69 -35.86
CA ILE A 5 -18.07 12.83 -34.99
C ILE A 5 -16.72 12.44 -35.60
N GLU A 6 -16.65 12.24 -36.92
CA GLU A 6 -15.39 11.85 -37.57
C GLU A 6 -14.40 13.00 -37.56
N GLN A 7 -14.91 14.21 -37.83
CA GLN A 7 -14.13 15.44 -37.76
C GLN A 7 -13.60 15.69 -36.35
N TRP A 8 -14.47 15.56 -35.34
CA TRP A 8 -14.08 15.66 -33.93
C TRP A 8 -13.01 14.63 -33.53
N ILE A 9 -13.13 13.36 -33.96
CA ILE A 9 -12.14 12.32 -33.65
C ILE A 9 -10.78 12.64 -34.30
N THR A 10 -10.76 13.19 -35.51
CA THR A 10 -9.51 13.51 -36.21
C THR A 10 -8.79 14.72 -35.63
N GLU A 11 -9.50 15.63 -34.94
CA GLU A 11 -8.91 16.82 -34.30
C GLU A 11 -8.22 16.52 -32.95
N ILE A 12 -8.52 15.38 -32.33
CA ILE A 12 -7.93 15.00 -31.04
C ILE A 12 -6.47 14.54 -31.24
N PRO A 13 -5.52 14.95 -30.36
CA PRO A 13 -4.14 14.48 -30.40
C PRO A 13 -4.03 12.94 -30.42
N PRO A 14 -3.06 12.36 -31.17
CA PRO A 14 -2.95 10.89 -31.33
C PRO A 14 -2.88 10.12 -30.01
N VAL A 15 -2.23 10.69 -28.99
CA VAL A 15 -2.09 10.10 -27.65
C VAL A 15 -3.45 9.94 -26.97
N THR A 16 -4.30 10.96 -27.04
CA THR A 16 -5.63 10.93 -26.44
C THR A 16 -6.55 9.97 -27.18
N ARG A 17 -6.43 9.86 -28.51
CA ARG A 17 -7.17 8.86 -29.30
C ARG A 17 -6.79 7.43 -28.91
N ALA A 18 -5.49 7.15 -28.80
CA ALA A 18 -4.99 5.85 -28.36
C ALA A 18 -5.42 5.53 -26.93
N TRP A 19 -5.41 6.54 -26.05
CA TRP A 19 -5.87 6.39 -24.67
C TRP A 19 -7.37 6.10 -24.56
N VAL A 20 -8.21 6.81 -25.34
CA VAL A 20 -9.67 6.55 -25.38
C VAL A 20 -9.96 5.17 -25.97
N ALA A 21 -9.32 4.81 -27.08
CA ALA A 21 -9.47 3.49 -27.70
C ALA A 21 -9.03 2.37 -26.74
N GLY A 22 -7.91 2.58 -26.02
CA GLY A 22 -7.44 1.65 -25.00
C GLY A 22 -8.40 1.53 -23.81
N SER A 23 -8.99 2.64 -23.36
CA SER A 23 -9.95 2.66 -22.25
C SER A 23 -11.27 1.95 -22.61
N ILE A 24 -11.76 2.16 -23.83
CA ILE A 24 -12.94 1.45 -24.36
C ILE A 24 -12.62 -0.04 -24.54
N GLY A 25 -11.47 -0.37 -25.12
CA GLY A 25 -11.01 -1.75 -25.29
C GLY A 25 -10.88 -2.49 -23.96
N MET A 26 -10.31 -1.84 -22.94
CA MET A 26 -10.19 -2.40 -21.59
C MET A 26 -11.56 -2.59 -20.94
N SER A 27 -12.48 -1.63 -21.12
CA SER A 27 -13.84 -1.74 -20.59
C SER A 27 -14.61 -2.91 -21.20
N LEU A 28 -14.48 -3.11 -22.52
CA LEU A 28 -15.06 -4.25 -23.22
C LEU A 28 -14.42 -5.57 -22.83
N LEU A 29 -13.10 -5.60 -22.64
CA LEU A 29 -12.37 -6.77 -22.19
C LEU A 29 -12.83 -7.21 -20.79
N VAL A 30 -13.02 -6.27 -19.86
CA VAL A 30 -13.53 -6.55 -18.51
C VAL A 30 -15.00 -6.93 -18.50
N SER A 31 -15.79 -6.44 -19.45
CA SER A 31 -17.22 -6.75 -19.60
C SER A 31 -17.47 -8.07 -20.34
N SER A 32 -16.45 -8.64 -20.99
CA SER A 32 -16.56 -9.89 -21.74
C SER A 32 -16.58 -11.11 -20.82
N ASP A 33 -17.39 -12.11 -21.16
CA ASP A 33 -17.48 -13.37 -20.40
C ASP A 33 -16.19 -14.21 -20.52
N ALA A 34 -15.33 -13.92 -21.50
CA ALA A 34 -14.08 -14.64 -21.76
C ALA A 34 -13.08 -14.59 -20.58
N LEU A 35 -13.15 -13.55 -19.75
CA LEU A 35 -12.34 -13.41 -18.54
C LEU A 35 -13.17 -13.49 -17.26
N ALA A 36 -14.43 -13.92 -17.32
CA ALA A 36 -15.32 -13.94 -16.15
C ALA A 36 -14.77 -14.81 -15.02
N ASP A 37 -14.31 -16.02 -15.35
CA ASP A 37 -13.72 -16.96 -14.40
C ASP A 37 -12.42 -16.40 -13.78
N MET A 38 -11.55 -15.85 -14.63
CA MET A 38 -10.31 -15.20 -14.18
C MET A 38 -10.61 -14.00 -13.28
N ARG A 39 -11.60 -13.18 -13.62
CA ARG A 39 -12.02 -12.00 -12.85
C ARG A 39 -12.60 -12.41 -11.50
N GLN A 40 -13.34 -13.51 -11.40
CA GLN A 40 -13.87 -14.01 -10.13
C GLN A 40 -12.76 -14.53 -9.22
N LEU A 41 -11.73 -15.20 -9.75
CA LEU A 41 -10.56 -15.60 -8.97
C LEU A 41 -9.79 -14.39 -8.45
N VAL A 42 -9.52 -13.42 -9.32
CA VAL A 42 -8.85 -12.17 -8.93
C VAL A 42 -9.70 -11.39 -7.94
N SER A 43 -11.01 -11.30 -8.14
CA SER A 43 -11.94 -10.65 -7.20
C SER A 43 -11.92 -11.34 -5.85
N SER A 44 -12.00 -12.67 -5.77
CA SER A 44 -12.04 -13.39 -4.50
C SER A 44 -10.75 -13.22 -3.69
N VAL A 45 -9.59 -13.08 -4.35
CA VAL A 45 -8.30 -12.84 -3.70
C VAL A 45 -8.08 -11.35 -3.40
N ALA A 46 -8.42 -10.45 -4.33
CA ALA A 46 -8.21 -9.02 -4.21
C ALA A 46 -9.26 -8.32 -3.32
N THR A 47 -10.44 -8.92 -3.15
CA THR A 47 -11.48 -8.41 -2.24
C THR A 47 -11.26 -8.82 -0.80
N LEU A 48 -10.14 -9.47 -0.44
CA LEU A 48 -9.72 -9.55 0.96
C LEU A 48 -9.58 -8.11 1.48
N PRO A 49 -10.59 -7.57 2.18
CA PRO A 49 -10.62 -6.15 2.55
C PRO A 49 -9.50 -5.82 3.54
N PHE A 50 -8.96 -6.89 4.12
CA PHE A 50 -7.89 -6.94 5.06
C PHE A 50 -6.51 -6.65 4.44
N LEU A 51 -6.22 -7.10 3.22
CA LEU A 51 -4.82 -7.24 2.79
C LEU A 51 -4.15 -5.90 2.48
N SER A 52 -4.83 -5.01 1.75
CA SER A 52 -4.28 -3.70 1.37
C SER A 52 -4.27 -2.70 2.52
N SER A 53 -5.37 -2.60 3.26
CA SER A 53 -5.51 -1.68 4.40
C SER A 53 -4.54 -2.04 5.53
N SER A 54 -4.44 -3.32 5.89
CA SER A 54 -3.53 -3.77 6.95
C SER A 54 -2.06 -3.66 6.53
N LEU A 55 -1.74 -3.89 5.25
CA LEU A 55 -0.38 -3.71 4.73
C LEU A 55 0.03 -2.23 4.74
N ALA A 56 -0.85 -1.33 4.29
CA ALA A 56 -0.60 0.10 4.35
C ALA A 56 -0.38 0.56 5.80
N PHE A 57 -1.21 0.07 6.72
CA PHE A 57 -1.05 0.35 8.15
C PHE A 57 0.27 -0.21 8.70
N ALA A 58 0.67 -1.43 8.32
CA ALA A 58 1.95 -2.01 8.73
C ALA A 58 3.15 -1.18 8.24
N LEU A 59 3.11 -0.67 7.01
CA LEU A 59 4.14 0.23 6.48
C LEU A 59 4.21 1.55 7.26
N VAL A 60 3.05 2.14 7.57
CA VAL A 60 2.97 3.33 8.42
C VAL A 60 3.54 3.05 9.82
N TYR A 61 3.23 1.89 10.41
CA TYR A 61 3.78 1.46 11.68
C TYR A 61 5.30 1.36 11.62
N ILE A 62 5.86 0.64 10.65
CA ILE A 62 7.31 0.47 10.49
C ILE A 62 8.00 1.83 10.30
N TRP A 63 7.47 2.66 9.39
CA TRP A 63 8.03 3.97 9.13
C TRP A 63 7.99 4.88 10.37
N SER A 64 6.89 4.85 11.13
CA SER A 64 6.74 5.63 12.35
C SER A 64 7.79 5.27 13.42
N ARG A 65 8.13 3.98 13.55
CA ARG A 65 9.12 3.47 14.50
C ARG A 65 10.55 3.77 14.06
N ARG A 66 10.79 3.84 12.75
CA ARG A 66 12.11 4.17 12.17
C ARG A 66 12.42 5.67 12.20
N ASN A 67 11.42 6.54 12.31
CA ASN A 67 11.60 8.01 12.27
C ASN A 67 11.08 8.70 13.54
N PRO A 68 11.49 8.31 14.76
CA PRO A 68 10.87 8.76 16.00
C PRO A 68 11.06 10.26 16.31
N SER A 69 12.03 10.93 15.68
CA SER A 69 12.27 12.36 15.85
C SER A 69 11.39 13.26 14.96
N VAL A 70 10.72 12.68 13.96
CA VAL A 70 9.92 13.43 13.00
C VAL A 70 8.59 13.82 13.64
N LYS A 71 8.23 15.10 13.54
CA LYS A 71 6.93 15.64 13.97
C LYS A 71 6.04 15.79 12.75
N MET A 72 4.80 15.35 12.86
CA MET A 72 3.83 15.42 11.78
C MET A 72 2.48 15.96 12.26
N SER A 73 1.83 16.72 11.40
CA SER A 73 0.56 17.39 11.69
C SER A 73 -0.60 16.54 11.21
N LEU A 74 -1.41 16.06 12.14
CA LEU A 74 -2.70 15.42 11.91
C LEU A 74 -3.74 16.50 11.61
N PHE A 75 -4.33 16.43 10.42
CA PHE A 75 -5.37 17.34 9.94
C PHE A 75 -4.98 18.83 9.95
N GLY A 76 -3.68 19.15 10.04
CA GLY A 76 -3.19 20.53 10.14
C GLY A 76 -3.33 21.16 11.53
N ILE A 77 -3.96 20.48 12.49
CA ILE A 77 -4.36 21.07 13.78
C ILE A 77 -3.61 20.41 14.95
N ILE A 78 -3.41 19.09 14.90
CA ILE A 78 -2.81 18.33 16.00
C ILE A 78 -1.39 17.93 15.58
N THR A 79 -0.37 18.42 16.26
CA THR A 79 1.01 17.98 15.98
C THR A 79 1.38 16.81 16.88
N ILE A 80 1.75 15.69 16.27
CA ILE A 80 2.19 14.48 16.99
C ILE A 80 3.55 14.01 16.50
N THR A 81 4.29 13.36 17.39
CA THR A 81 5.55 12.71 17.03
C THR A 81 5.29 11.41 16.28
N ALA A 82 6.22 11.02 15.40
CA ALA A 82 5.99 9.92 14.50
C ALA A 82 5.46 8.62 15.12
N PRO A 83 6.02 8.13 16.24
CA PRO A 83 5.63 6.85 16.83
C PRO A 83 4.18 6.81 17.33
N TYR A 84 3.56 7.95 17.59
CA TYR A 84 2.17 8.02 18.06
C TYR A 84 1.15 7.99 16.93
N LEU A 85 1.58 8.14 15.67
CA LEU A 85 0.67 8.21 14.53
C LEU A 85 -0.12 6.91 14.28
N PRO A 86 0.47 5.70 14.32
CA PRO A 86 -0.32 4.48 14.15
C PRO A 86 -1.42 4.35 15.22
N MET A 87 -1.12 4.70 16.48
CA MET A 87 -2.12 4.68 17.56
C MET A 87 -3.22 5.73 17.33
N ALA A 88 -2.85 6.92 16.87
CA ALA A 88 -3.81 7.95 16.50
C ALA A 88 -4.73 7.48 15.36
N LEU A 89 -4.19 6.82 14.34
CA LEU A 89 -4.97 6.27 13.22
C LEU A 89 -5.97 5.20 13.68
N VAL A 90 -5.57 4.27 14.56
CA VAL A 90 -6.49 3.29 15.17
C VAL A 90 -7.60 3.98 15.96
N LEU A 91 -7.25 5.03 16.71
CA LEU A 91 -8.25 5.82 17.44
C LEU A 91 -9.23 6.51 16.47
N PHE A 92 -8.74 7.07 15.37
CA PHE A 92 -9.57 7.68 14.34
C PHE A 92 -10.51 6.67 13.69
N THR A 93 -10.03 5.48 13.30
CA THR A 93 -10.89 4.46 12.70
C THR A 93 -11.92 3.95 13.69
N TRP A 94 -11.54 3.74 14.95
CA TRP A 94 -12.49 3.33 15.98
C TRP A 94 -13.60 4.37 16.24
N VAL A 95 -13.25 5.65 16.34
CA VAL A 95 -14.20 6.74 16.63
C VAL A 95 -15.06 7.12 15.42
N PHE A 96 -14.47 7.24 14.23
CA PHE A 96 -15.15 7.79 13.06
C PHE A 96 -15.78 6.72 12.14
N GLN A 97 -15.22 5.51 12.07
CA GLN A 97 -15.75 4.45 11.20
C GLN A 97 -16.72 3.48 11.92
N GLY A 98 -17.07 3.76 13.18
CA GLY A 98 -18.21 3.10 13.84
C GLY A 98 -17.87 1.80 14.59
N GLY A 99 -16.70 1.71 15.22
CA GLY A 99 -16.40 0.70 16.24
C GLY A 99 -15.31 -0.33 15.90
N VAL A 100 -15.12 -1.29 16.80
CA VAL A 100 -13.97 -2.23 16.80
C VAL A 100 -13.82 -3.06 15.54
N ARG A 101 -14.91 -3.34 14.81
CA ARG A 101 -14.85 -4.09 13.54
C ARG A 101 -14.13 -3.32 12.43
N ALA A 102 -14.24 -1.99 12.42
CA ALA A 102 -13.55 -1.14 11.45
C ALA A 102 -12.05 -1.00 11.75
N ALA A 103 -11.65 -1.15 13.02
CA ALA A 103 -10.25 -1.10 13.45
C ALA A 103 -9.51 -2.45 13.32
N VAL A 104 -10.19 -3.55 12.97
CA VAL A 104 -9.55 -4.88 12.81
C VAL A 104 -8.38 -4.84 11.82
N PRO A 105 -8.50 -4.24 10.62
CA PRO A 105 -7.38 -4.16 9.68
C PRO A 105 -6.17 -3.41 10.27
N ASP A 106 -6.41 -2.30 10.96
CA ASP A 106 -5.35 -1.51 11.60
C ASP A 106 -4.66 -2.29 12.72
N ILE A 107 -5.42 -3.03 13.54
CA ILE A 107 -4.87 -3.85 14.63
C ILE A 107 -3.97 -4.94 14.08
N VAL A 108 -4.40 -5.67 13.05
CA VAL A 108 -3.55 -6.73 12.50
C VAL A 108 -2.39 -6.13 11.71
N GLY A 109 -2.57 -4.99 11.05
CA GLY A 109 -1.46 -4.21 10.49
C GLY A 109 -0.43 -3.82 11.55
N ALA A 110 -0.88 -3.40 12.73
CA ALA A 110 -0.02 -3.08 13.87
C ALA A 110 0.73 -4.32 14.35
N LEU A 111 0.06 -5.47 14.48
CA LEU A 111 0.69 -6.75 14.86
C LEU A 111 1.72 -7.20 13.82
N ALA A 112 1.41 -7.11 12.53
CA ALA A 112 2.34 -7.45 11.45
C ALA A 112 3.56 -6.53 11.45
N GLY A 113 3.36 -5.21 11.56
CA GLY A 113 4.43 -4.23 11.68
C GLY A 113 5.27 -4.42 12.94
N HIS A 114 4.63 -4.72 14.07
CA HIS A 114 5.32 -5.02 15.32
C HIS A 114 6.15 -6.29 15.23
N THR A 115 5.63 -7.35 14.61
CA THR A 115 6.36 -8.60 14.36
C THR A 115 7.60 -8.35 13.50
N TYR A 116 7.47 -7.53 12.44
CA TYR A 116 8.60 -7.16 11.59
C TYR A 116 9.69 -6.39 12.37
N VAL A 117 9.28 -5.36 13.12
CA VAL A 117 10.20 -4.56 13.95
C VAL A 117 10.83 -5.43 15.04
N PHE A 118 10.07 -6.34 15.65
CA PHE A 118 10.56 -7.30 16.63
C PHE A 118 11.68 -8.17 16.07
N LEU A 119 11.46 -8.79 14.90
CA LEU A 119 12.44 -9.66 14.26
C LEU A 119 13.67 -8.90 13.74
N GLN A 120 13.53 -7.64 13.33
CA GLN A 120 14.65 -6.85 12.82
C GLN A 120 15.45 -6.11 13.88
N ASP A 121 14.79 -5.53 14.89
CA ASP A 121 15.44 -4.63 15.84
C ASP A 121 15.69 -5.28 17.19
N TYR A 122 14.70 -6.01 17.74
CA TYR A 122 14.78 -6.54 19.10
C TYR A 122 15.45 -7.91 19.13
N TRP A 123 15.04 -8.82 18.24
CA TRP A 123 15.57 -10.17 18.14
C TRP A 123 17.10 -10.21 18.03
N PRO A 124 17.76 -9.52 17.07
CA PRO A 124 19.22 -9.57 16.95
C PRO A 124 19.97 -8.86 18.08
N ARG A 125 19.30 -7.99 18.86
CA ARG A 125 19.92 -7.23 19.96
C ARG A 125 19.84 -7.94 21.30
N GLU A 126 18.76 -8.68 21.56
CA GLU A 126 18.47 -9.22 22.90
C GLU A 126 18.47 -10.76 22.98
N MET A 127 18.21 -11.48 21.88
CA MET A 127 18.03 -12.95 21.89
C MET A 127 18.90 -13.65 20.85
N TRP A 128 19.59 -14.73 21.25
CA TRP A 128 20.21 -15.85 20.48
C TRP A 128 20.69 -15.66 19.02
N SER A 129 20.81 -14.44 18.48
CA SER A 129 21.38 -14.21 17.17
C SER A 129 22.89 -14.33 17.29
N THR A 130 23.43 -15.47 16.87
CA THR A 130 24.87 -15.76 16.90
C THR A 130 25.68 -14.74 16.08
N THR A 131 25.01 -14.00 15.19
CA THR A 131 25.62 -13.09 14.21
C THR A 131 25.38 -11.61 14.55
N GLY A 132 24.44 -11.27 15.45
CA GLY A 132 24.06 -9.89 15.78
C GLY A 132 23.49 -9.08 14.60
N ARG A 133 23.16 -9.75 13.49
CA ARG A 133 22.61 -9.15 12.27
C ARG A 133 21.09 -9.42 12.21
N PRO A 134 20.30 -8.52 11.61
CA PRO A 134 18.89 -8.76 11.40
C PRO A 134 18.68 -10.02 10.54
N GLU A 135 17.72 -10.86 10.93
CA GLU A 135 17.39 -12.14 10.28
C GLU A 135 16.86 -11.92 8.85
N ILE A 136 16.04 -10.87 8.67
CA ILE A 136 15.44 -10.49 7.39
C ILE A 136 16.37 -9.48 6.70
N GLN A 137 17.23 -9.95 5.81
CA GLN A 137 18.10 -9.11 5.00
C GLN A 137 17.50 -8.87 3.61
N THR A 138 17.60 -7.64 3.10
CA THR A 138 17.21 -7.32 1.72
C THR A 138 18.07 -8.14 0.75
N PRO A 139 17.46 -8.94 -0.16
CA PRO A 139 18.21 -9.74 -1.13
C PRO A 139 19.16 -8.88 -1.96
N GLY A 140 20.36 -9.38 -2.24
CA GLY A 140 21.41 -8.61 -2.91
C GLY A 140 21.01 -8.04 -4.28
N PHE A 141 20.15 -8.74 -5.02
CA PHE A 141 19.58 -8.24 -6.29
C PHE A 141 18.80 -6.93 -6.11
N VAL A 142 18.01 -6.81 -5.05
CA VAL A 142 17.21 -5.62 -4.76
C VAL A 142 18.13 -4.45 -4.39
N LYS A 143 19.17 -4.71 -3.58
CA LYS A 143 20.17 -3.68 -3.26
C LYS A 143 20.85 -3.14 -4.52
N ARG A 144 21.22 -4.02 -5.46
CA ARG A 144 21.83 -3.66 -6.74
C ARG A 144 20.88 -2.87 -7.65
N LEU A 145 19.59 -3.28 -7.72
CA LEU A 145 18.59 -2.59 -8.52
C LEU A 145 18.33 -1.15 -8.03
N PHE A 146 18.38 -0.93 -6.71
CA PHE A 146 18.18 0.39 -6.08
C PHE A 146 19.48 1.15 -5.81
N GLY A 147 20.62 0.71 -6.38
CA GLY A 147 21.90 1.43 -6.27
C GLY A 147 22.49 1.51 -4.86
N GLN A 148 22.07 0.64 -3.94
CA GLN A 148 22.68 0.51 -2.62
C GLN A 148 23.91 -0.39 -2.71
N GLU A 149 24.99 0.13 -3.29
CA GLU A 149 26.32 -0.47 -3.16
C GLU A 149 26.81 -0.30 -1.71
N GLU A 150 27.25 -1.40 -1.11
CA GLU A 150 27.75 -1.45 0.27
C GLU A 150 28.90 -0.44 0.45
N ARG A 151 28.71 0.51 1.36
CA ARG A 151 29.80 1.30 1.95
C ARG A 151 30.30 0.61 3.20
#